data_AF-A0A4C1SMX9-F1
#
_entry.id   AF-A0A4C1SMX9-F1
#
_cell.length_a   1.000
_cell.length_b   1.000
_cell.length_c   1.000
_cell.angle_alpha   90.00
_cell.angle_beta   90.00
_cell.angle_gamma   90.00
#
_symmetry.space_group_name_H-M   'P 1'
#
loop_
_entity.id
_entity.type
_entity.pdbx_description
1 polymer ?
#
loop_
_entity_poly.entity_id
_entity_poly.type
_entity_poly.pdbx_seq_one_letter_code
_entity_poly.pdbx_strand_id
1 'polypeptide(L)'
;MSKYDLNADPATRTLDSVTGISKKGLPSGTVGVLGALVIGLSTCAPAYTLTAAVGPAASEVGYQTPAIFLMGFIPMLLVALGYRALNSAMLDSGTSFTWATRAFGPGSGGWRGGLIAATVLVLSNLAGIAVEFLFQSISIVLDDPSIAEIAGNRFINIVVCIAFMAIATFISYRGMTSTKIFQYITVLFQMAVLVWFIVAMFVGAGDPANTAGRLPELSWFNPLEVDSFSAFAAGIAVSIFVYWAGTPC
;
A
#
# COMPACT_ATOMS: atom_id res chain seq x y z
N MET A 1 -21.81 -4.92 38.72
CA MET A 1 -23.28 -4.86 38.54
C MET A 1 -23.71 -3.42 38.77
N SER A 2 -24.02 -2.67 37.69
CA SER A 2 -24.64 -1.32 37.65
C SER A 2 -24.18 -0.65 36.35
N LYS A 3 -24.99 -0.21 35.38
CA LYS A 3 -26.42 -0.28 35.07
C LYS A 3 -26.45 -0.20 33.53
N TYR A 4 -26.95 -1.22 32.84
CA TYR A 4 -27.37 -1.05 31.45
C TYR A 4 -28.76 -0.44 31.52
N ASP A 5 -28.89 0.84 31.15
CA ASP A 5 -30.19 1.46 30.93
C ASP A 5 -30.85 0.78 29.74
N LEU A 6 -31.71 -0.20 30.02
CA LEU A 6 -32.53 -0.95 29.05
C LEU A 6 -33.70 -0.12 28.49
N ASN A 7 -33.76 1.18 28.80
CA ASN A 7 -34.81 2.11 28.39
C ASN A 7 -34.30 3.26 27.50
N ALA A 8 -33.08 3.19 26.98
CA ALA A 8 -32.68 4.08 25.90
C ALA A 8 -33.37 3.61 24.62
N ASP A 9 -34.29 4.42 24.09
CA ASP A 9 -34.82 4.26 22.73
C ASP A 9 -33.66 3.89 21.79
N PRO A 10 -33.79 2.84 20.94
CA PRO A 10 -32.72 2.47 20.03
C PRO A 10 -32.42 3.72 19.22
N ALA A 11 -31.17 4.22 19.27
CA ALA A 11 -30.78 5.44 18.57
C ALA A 11 -31.22 5.32 17.12
N THR A 12 -32.38 5.92 16.81
CA THR A 12 -33.00 5.83 15.51
C THR A 12 -32.00 6.48 14.59
N ARG A 13 -31.35 5.68 13.73
CA ARG A 13 -30.42 6.19 12.72
C ARG A 13 -31.23 7.17 11.89
N THR A 14 -31.06 8.45 12.16
CA THR A 14 -31.71 9.52 11.42
C THR A 14 -31.08 9.53 10.03
N LEU A 15 -31.68 8.74 9.14
CA LEU A 15 -31.56 8.97 7.71
C LEU A 15 -32.18 10.33 7.45
N ASP A 16 -31.41 11.24 6.86
CA ASP A 16 -31.97 12.49 6.38
C ASP A 16 -32.96 12.14 5.25
N SER A 17 -34.25 12.34 5.51
CA SER A 17 -35.35 11.85 4.66
C SER A 17 -35.42 12.52 3.29
N VAL A 18 -34.60 13.55 3.07
CA VAL A 18 -34.50 14.29 1.80
C VAL A 18 -33.34 13.80 0.93
N THR A 19 -32.26 13.24 1.51
CA THR A 19 -31.03 12.92 0.77
C THR A 19 -30.54 11.47 0.93
N GLY A 20 -31.03 10.73 1.93
CA GLY A 20 -30.61 9.35 2.20
C GLY A 20 -29.15 9.21 2.64
N ILE A 21 -28.49 10.31 3.03
CA ILE A 21 -27.10 10.30 3.48
C ILE A 21 -27.09 10.17 5.01
N SER A 22 -26.54 9.05 5.50
CA SER A 22 -26.27 8.88 6.93
C SER A 22 -25.21 9.91 7.36
N LYS A 23 -25.43 10.62 8.49
CA LYS A 23 -24.40 11.46 9.15
C LYS A 23 -23.26 10.59 9.70
N LYS A 24 -22.48 9.98 8.81
CA LYS A 24 -21.34 9.12 9.15
C LYS A 24 -20.09 9.72 8.53
N GLY A 25 -19.41 10.54 9.32
CA GLY A 25 -18.16 11.20 8.99
C GLY A 25 -17.56 11.86 10.24
N LEU A 26 -16.24 11.99 10.27
CA LEU A 26 -15.56 12.73 11.34
C LEU A 26 -16.04 14.18 11.35
N PRO A 27 -16.29 14.79 12.53
CA PRO A 27 -16.62 16.20 12.62
C PRO A 27 -15.53 17.04 11.95
N SER A 28 -15.94 18.01 11.13
CA SER A 28 -15.04 18.94 10.44
C SER A 28 -14.03 19.55 11.44
N GLY A 29 -12.73 19.47 11.12
CA GLY A 29 -11.66 20.03 11.94
C GLY A 29 -11.06 19.13 13.03
N THR A 30 -11.50 17.88 13.18
CA THR A 30 -10.96 16.96 14.21
C THR A 30 -9.54 16.44 13.88
N VAL A 31 -9.15 16.47 12.60
CA VAL A 31 -7.84 16.00 12.14
C VAL A 31 -7.15 17.16 11.41
N GLY A 32 -6.10 17.73 12.02
CA GLY A 32 -5.27 18.74 11.36
C GLY A 32 -4.48 18.17 10.18
N VAL A 33 -3.95 19.03 9.30
CA VAL A 33 -3.19 18.64 8.09
C VAL A 33 -2.07 17.64 8.41
N LEU A 34 -1.35 17.83 9.53
CA LEU A 34 -0.31 16.91 9.99
C LEU A 34 -0.87 15.55 10.43
N GLY A 35 -2.02 15.53 11.12
CA GLY A 35 -2.68 14.27 11.50
C GLY A 35 -3.18 13.50 10.28
N ALA A 36 -3.74 14.19 9.30
CA ALA A 36 -4.19 13.60 8.04
C ALA A 36 -3.01 13.06 7.23
N LEU A 37 -1.90 13.81 7.19
CA LEU A 37 -0.65 13.39 6.53
C LEU A 37 -0.08 12.12 7.17
N VAL A 38 -0.01 12.06 8.51
CA VAL A 38 0.51 10.89 9.23
C VAL A 38 -0.39 9.68 9.03
N ILE A 39 -1.72 9.85 9.09
CA ILE A 39 -2.67 8.76 8.84
C ILE A 39 -2.57 8.28 7.39
N GLY A 40 -2.42 9.20 6.44
CA GLY A 40 -2.19 8.89 5.02
C GLY A 40 -0.89 8.11 4.83
N LEU A 41 0.25 8.65 5.26
CA LEU A 41 1.55 7.96 5.20
C LEU A 41 1.53 6.58 5.87
N SER A 42 0.85 6.48 7.00
CA SER A 42 0.69 5.22 7.73
C SER A 42 -0.13 4.18 6.96
N THR A 43 -1.04 4.62 6.09
CA THR A 43 -1.85 3.75 5.24
C THR A 43 -1.11 3.40 3.95
N CYS A 44 -0.33 4.34 3.40
CA CYS A 44 0.44 4.15 2.18
C CYS A 44 1.67 3.25 2.37
N ALA A 45 2.28 3.24 3.58
CA ALA A 45 3.53 2.53 3.89
C ALA A 45 4.58 2.62 2.75
N PRO A 46 5.02 3.84 2.38
CA PRO A 46 5.77 4.07 1.14
C PRO A 46 7.13 3.36 1.10
N ALA A 47 7.75 3.13 2.26
CA ALA A 47 9.02 2.40 2.32
C ALA A 47 8.84 0.95 1.86
N TYR A 48 7.77 0.29 2.30
CA TYR A 48 7.51 -1.11 1.95
C TYR A 48 7.28 -1.28 0.45
N THR A 49 6.40 -0.46 -0.14
CA THR A 49 6.10 -0.55 -1.57
C THR A 49 7.31 -0.20 -2.42
N LEU A 50 8.12 0.77 -1.99
CA LEU A 50 9.36 1.13 -2.67
C LEU A 50 10.39 -0.01 -2.63
N THR A 51 10.62 -0.63 -1.46
CA THR A 51 11.57 -1.74 -1.35
C THR A 51 11.15 -2.95 -2.19
N ALA A 52 9.85 -3.28 -2.19
CA ALA A 52 9.34 -4.39 -2.98
C ALA A 52 9.35 -4.12 -4.50
N ALA A 53 9.25 -2.86 -4.93
CA ALA A 53 9.10 -2.51 -6.33
C ALA A 53 10.37 -2.02 -7.01
N VAL A 54 11.33 -1.43 -6.29
CA VAL A 54 12.56 -0.89 -6.89
C VAL A 54 13.39 -1.98 -7.55
N GLY A 55 13.51 -3.16 -6.93
CA GLY A 55 14.24 -4.29 -7.50
C GLY A 55 13.64 -4.76 -8.84
N PRO A 56 12.35 -5.14 -8.86
CA PRO A 56 11.66 -5.50 -10.10
C PRO A 56 11.61 -4.38 -11.14
N ALA A 57 11.39 -3.13 -10.75
CA ALA A 57 11.42 -2.00 -11.69
C ALA A 57 12.80 -1.87 -12.34
N ALA A 58 13.87 -1.91 -11.54
CA ALA A 58 15.24 -1.83 -12.05
C ALA A 58 15.63 -3.03 -12.92
N SER A 59 15.08 -4.22 -12.68
CA SER A 59 15.35 -5.39 -13.53
C SER A 59 14.63 -5.32 -14.88
N GLU A 60 13.46 -4.69 -14.95
CA GLU A 60 12.68 -4.59 -16.18
C GLU A 60 13.10 -3.39 -17.05
N VAL A 61 13.31 -2.22 -16.44
CA VAL A 61 13.56 -0.96 -17.19
C VAL A 61 14.97 -0.40 -16.97
N GLY A 62 15.81 -1.07 -16.20
CA GLY A 62 17.20 -0.68 -16.00
C GLY A 62 17.34 0.72 -15.41
N TYR A 63 18.22 1.51 -16.02
CA TYR A 63 18.56 2.86 -15.57
C TYR A 63 17.43 3.88 -15.77
N GLN A 64 16.43 3.57 -16.61
CA GLN A 64 15.28 4.41 -16.91
C GLN A 64 14.17 4.29 -15.84
N THR A 65 14.45 3.61 -14.72
CA THR A 65 13.55 3.50 -13.56
C THR A 65 12.95 4.86 -13.15
N PRO A 66 13.71 5.97 -13.00
CA PRO A 66 13.14 7.27 -12.65
C PRO A 66 12.12 7.81 -13.66
N ALA A 67 12.37 7.64 -14.96
CA ALA A 67 11.45 8.06 -16.02
C ALA A 67 10.10 7.34 -15.91
N ILE A 68 10.13 6.04 -15.62
CA ILE A 68 8.95 5.20 -15.48
C ILE A 68 8.13 5.58 -14.25
N PHE A 69 8.79 5.89 -13.13
CA PHE A 69 8.09 6.42 -11.95
C PHE A 69 7.36 7.73 -12.25
N LEU A 70 8.00 8.65 -13.00
CA LEU A 70 7.34 9.88 -13.43
C LEU A 70 6.15 9.63 -14.38
N MET A 71 6.28 8.67 -15.29
CA MET A 71 5.19 8.30 -16.19
C MET A 71 4.02 7.63 -15.46
N GLY A 72 4.31 6.74 -14.50
CA GLY A 72 3.30 6.08 -13.66
C GLY A 72 2.60 7.02 -12.68
N PHE A 73 3.22 8.15 -12.34
CA PHE A 73 2.59 9.20 -11.54
C PHE A 73 1.40 9.86 -12.26
N ILE A 74 1.44 10.00 -13.59
CA ILE A 74 0.37 10.66 -14.37
C ILE A 74 -0.99 9.97 -14.20
N PRO A 75 -1.15 8.66 -14.47
CA PRO A 75 -2.44 7.99 -14.28
C PRO A 75 -2.88 8.00 -12.82
N MET A 76 -1.93 7.87 -11.88
CA MET A 76 -2.24 7.97 -10.45
C MET A 76 -2.80 9.35 -10.07
N LEU A 77 -2.20 10.43 -10.58
CA LEU A 77 -2.67 11.78 -10.32
C LEU A 77 -4.11 11.97 -10.84
N LEU A 78 -4.42 11.45 -12.03
CA LEU A 78 -5.77 11.49 -12.59
C LEU A 78 -6.78 10.73 -11.70
N VAL A 79 -6.39 9.54 -11.22
CA VAL A 79 -7.22 8.76 -10.27
C VAL A 79 -7.42 9.53 -8.97
N ALA A 80 -6.36 10.09 -8.39
CA ALA A 80 -6.43 10.87 -7.15
C ALA A 80 -7.34 12.11 -7.29
N LEU A 81 -7.28 12.81 -8.43
CA LEU A 81 -8.18 13.92 -8.74
C LEU A 81 -9.64 13.43 -8.88
N GLY A 82 -9.86 12.26 -9.49
CA GLY A 82 -11.17 11.62 -9.56
C GLY A 82 -11.73 11.27 -8.18
N TYR A 83 -10.92 10.66 -7.31
CA TYR A 83 -11.27 10.36 -5.92
C TYR A 83 -11.56 11.62 -5.13
N ARG A 84 -10.77 12.69 -5.32
CA ARG A 84 -11.02 14.00 -4.69
C ARG A 84 -12.36 14.58 -5.14
N ALA A 85 -12.67 14.53 -6.43
CA ALA A 85 -13.95 15.01 -6.97
C ALA A 85 -15.14 14.20 -6.41
N LEU A 86 -15.03 12.87 -6.40
CA LEU A 86 -16.04 11.96 -5.85
C LEU A 86 -16.24 12.16 -4.33
N ASN A 87 -15.15 12.25 -3.56
CA ASN A 87 -15.21 12.54 -2.13
C ASN A 87 -15.85 13.90 -1.83
N SER A 88 -15.63 14.91 -2.68
CA SER A 88 -16.27 16.22 -2.50
C SER A 88 -17.77 16.21 -2.81
N ALA A 89 -18.22 15.35 -3.73
CA ALA A 89 -19.62 15.24 -4.12
C ALA A 89 -20.42 14.29 -3.21
N MET A 90 -19.78 13.24 -2.67
CA MET A 90 -20.43 12.15 -1.95
C MET A 90 -19.57 11.64 -0.79
N LEU A 91 -19.71 12.28 0.37
CA LEU A 91 -19.10 11.84 1.62
C LEU A 91 -19.82 10.58 2.14
N ASP A 92 -19.24 9.40 1.87
CA ASP A 92 -19.70 8.14 2.45
C ASP A 92 -18.53 7.30 2.94
N SER A 93 -18.64 6.77 4.17
CA SER A 93 -17.69 5.88 4.83
C SER A 93 -17.43 4.52 4.15
N GLY A 94 -18.17 4.19 3.07
CA GLY A 94 -17.94 3.02 2.19
C GLY A 94 -17.37 3.36 0.80
N THR A 95 -17.02 4.64 0.59
CA THR A 95 -16.45 5.31 -0.60
C THR A 95 -16.57 4.52 -1.91
N SER A 96 -15.61 3.65 -2.24
CA SER A 96 -15.56 3.00 -3.56
C SER A 96 -16.72 2.04 -3.84
N PHE A 97 -17.21 1.33 -2.81
CA PHE A 97 -18.33 0.40 -2.96
C PHE A 97 -19.66 1.14 -3.14
N THR A 98 -19.90 2.18 -2.33
CA THR A 98 -21.12 2.99 -2.45
C THR A 98 -21.15 3.71 -3.80
N TRP A 99 -20.03 4.28 -4.24
CA TRP A 99 -19.98 4.97 -5.53
C TRP A 99 -20.22 4.02 -6.70
N ALA A 100 -19.58 2.85 -6.71
CA ALA A 100 -19.77 1.86 -7.76
C ALA A 100 -21.20 1.32 -7.81
N THR A 101 -21.79 1.00 -6.66
CA THR A 101 -23.18 0.51 -6.59
C THR A 101 -24.22 1.56 -6.96
N ARG A 102 -23.95 2.85 -6.70
CA ARG A 102 -24.83 3.96 -7.13
C ARG A 102 -24.66 4.31 -8.61
N ALA A 103 -23.45 4.24 -9.16
CA ALA A 103 -23.19 4.54 -10.57
C ALA A 103 -23.72 3.44 -11.53
N PHE A 104 -23.60 2.16 -11.15
CA PHE A 104 -23.94 1.03 -12.03
C PHE A 104 -25.21 0.25 -11.61
N GLY A 105 -25.88 0.68 -10.53
CA GLY A 105 -27.11 0.09 -10.01
C GLY A 105 -26.93 -1.22 -9.21
N PRO A 106 -27.90 -1.59 -8.34
CA PRO A 106 -27.78 -2.75 -7.45
C PRO A 106 -27.74 -4.13 -8.14
N GLY A 107 -28.18 -4.20 -9.41
CA GLY A 107 -28.40 -5.43 -10.18
C GLY A 107 -27.15 -6.00 -10.85
N SER A 108 -26.07 -5.23 -11.01
CA SER A 108 -24.80 -5.72 -11.53
C SER A 108 -23.99 -6.38 -10.40
N GLY A 109 -24.36 -7.62 -10.04
CA GLY A 109 -23.77 -8.40 -8.93
C GLY A 109 -22.24 -8.59 -8.96
N GLY A 110 -21.56 -8.20 -10.04
CA GLY A 110 -20.10 -8.29 -10.19
C GLY A 110 -19.28 -7.31 -9.33
N TRP A 111 -19.79 -6.11 -9.03
CA TRP A 111 -19.00 -5.09 -8.32
C TRP A 111 -18.83 -5.35 -6.83
N ARG A 112 -19.80 -6.05 -6.21
CA ARG A 112 -19.72 -6.43 -4.80
C ARG A 112 -18.64 -7.48 -4.54
N GLY A 113 -18.49 -8.42 -5.48
CA GLY A 113 -17.43 -9.42 -5.46
C GLY A 113 -16.08 -8.85 -5.93
N GLY A 114 -16.09 -7.91 -6.89
CA GLY A 114 -14.87 -7.34 -7.47
C GLY A 114 -13.97 -6.64 -6.45
N LEU A 115 -14.54 -5.85 -5.53
CA LEU A 115 -13.75 -5.20 -4.48
C LEU A 115 -13.16 -6.22 -3.50
N ILE A 116 -13.97 -7.20 -3.05
CA ILE A 116 -13.52 -8.25 -2.14
C ILE A 116 -12.44 -9.10 -2.80
N ALA A 117 -12.63 -9.51 -4.06
CA ALA A 117 -11.66 -10.26 -4.83
C ALA A 117 -10.36 -9.48 -5.02
N ALA A 118 -10.43 -8.18 -5.34
CA ALA A 118 -9.26 -7.33 -5.44
C ALA A 118 -8.51 -7.22 -4.10
N THR A 119 -9.23 -7.04 -2.99
CA THR A 119 -8.61 -6.98 -1.66
C THR A 119 -7.94 -8.32 -1.29
N VAL A 120 -8.59 -9.46 -1.56
CA VAL A 120 -8.01 -10.78 -1.31
C VAL A 120 -6.75 -11.00 -2.16
N LEU A 121 -6.78 -10.65 -3.45
CA LEU A 121 -5.64 -10.76 -4.34
C LEU A 121 -4.46 -9.90 -3.87
N VAL A 122 -4.72 -8.65 -3.47
CA VAL A 122 -3.70 -7.75 -2.95
C VAL A 122 -3.11 -8.28 -1.64
N LEU A 123 -3.95 -8.65 -0.67
CA LEU A 123 -3.48 -9.19 0.61
C LEU A 123 -2.65 -10.46 0.42
N SER A 124 -3.03 -11.30 -0.54
CA SER A 124 -2.27 -12.53 -0.87
C SER A 124 -0.90 -12.20 -1.45
N ASN A 125 -0.80 -11.20 -2.35
CA ASN A 125 0.46 -10.76 -2.92
C ASN A 125 1.39 -10.18 -1.84
N LEU A 126 0.85 -9.33 -0.96
CA LEU A 126 1.59 -8.74 0.15
C LEU A 126 2.13 -9.81 1.11
N ALA A 127 1.31 -10.83 1.41
CA ALA A 127 1.71 -11.94 2.26
C ALA A 127 2.81 -12.79 1.60
N GLY A 128 2.76 -13.00 0.27
CA GLY A 128 3.82 -13.68 -0.47
C GLY A 128 5.18 -12.96 -0.35
N ILE A 129 5.19 -11.65 -0.60
CA ILE A 129 6.39 -10.81 -0.44
C ILE A 129 6.93 -10.86 1.00
N ALA A 130 6.03 -10.86 2.00
CA ALA A 130 6.45 -10.95 3.40
C ALA A 130 7.15 -12.29 3.73
N VAL A 131 6.72 -13.39 3.12
CA VAL A 131 7.36 -14.71 3.28
C VAL A 131 8.76 -14.72 2.65
N GLU A 132 8.90 -14.16 1.45
CA GLU A 132 10.20 -14.03 0.78
C GLU A 132 11.20 -13.25 1.64
N PHE A 133 10.79 -12.08 2.16
CA PHE A 133 11.63 -11.30 3.07
C PHE A 133 11.91 -12.01 4.40
N LEU A 134 10.98 -12.80 4.93
CA LEU A 134 11.22 -13.57 6.15
C LEU A 134 12.36 -14.56 5.93
N PHE A 135 12.29 -15.40 4.90
CA PHE A 135 13.33 -16.39 4.64
C PHE A 135 14.67 -15.74 4.27
N GLN A 136 14.64 -14.64 3.52
CA GLN A 136 15.85 -13.88 3.21
C GLN A 136 16.48 -13.28 4.48
N SER A 137 15.68 -12.78 5.43
CA SER A 137 16.19 -12.28 6.71
C SER A 137 16.81 -13.38 7.57
N ILE A 138 16.19 -14.57 7.60
CA ILE A 138 16.72 -15.74 8.31
C ILE A 138 18.03 -16.20 7.67
N SER A 139 18.10 -16.22 6.33
CA SER A 139 19.30 -16.57 5.58
C SER A 139 20.48 -15.64 5.93
N ILE A 140 20.25 -14.33 6.04
CA ILE A 140 21.28 -13.35 6.43
C ILE A 140 21.71 -13.55 7.90
N VAL A 141 20.77 -13.81 8.81
CA VAL A 141 21.07 -13.99 10.24
C VAL A 141 21.83 -15.28 10.53
N LEU A 142 21.53 -16.34 9.78
CA LEU A 142 22.16 -17.66 9.93
C LEU A 142 23.36 -17.86 8.99
N ASP A 143 23.66 -16.89 8.13
CA ASP A 143 24.69 -16.93 7.08
C ASP A 143 24.62 -18.19 6.19
N ASP A 144 23.39 -18.68 5.97
CA ASP A 144 23.12 -19.88 5.18
C ASP A 144 22.23 -19.53 3.96
N PRO A 145 22.80 -19.51 2.75
CA PRO A 145 22.06 -19.22 1.52
C PRO A 145 20.97 -20.24 1.19
N SER A 146 21.10 -21.49 1.65
CA SER A 146 20.14 -22.56 1.35
C SER A 146 18.77 -22.31 1.96
N ILE A 147 18.71 -21.49 3.02
CA ILE A 147 17.46 -21.13 3.70
C ILE A 147 16.62 -20.17 2.85
N ALA A 148 17.25 -19.32 2.04
CA ALA A 148 16.53 -18.46 1.11
C ALA A 148 15.83 -19.28 0.02
N GLU A 149 16.43 -20.40 -0.42
CA GLU A 149 15.84 -21.31 -1.40
C GLU A 149 14.58 -22.03 -0.89
N ILE A 150 14.43 -22.16 0.44
CA ILE A 150 13.23 -22.73 1.07
C ILE A 150 11.99 -21.91 0.72
N ALA A 151 12.13 -20.58 0.53
CA ALA A 151 11.05 -19.71 0.08
C ALA A 151 10.56 -20.06 -1.35
N GLY A 152 11.44 -20.63 -2.18
CA GLY A 152 11.12 -21.10 -3.52
C GLY A 152 10.28 -22.37 -3.56
N ASN A 153 10.19 -23.11 -2.44
CA ASN A 153 9.28 -24.24 -2.34
C ASN A 153 7.83 -23.73 -2.21
N ARG A 154 7.09 -23.83 -3.31
CA ARG A 154 5.69 -23.38 -3.41
C ARG A 154 4.81 -23.87 -2.26
N PHE A 155 4.99 -25.10 -1.79
CA PHE A 155 4.17 -25.65 -0.71
C PHE A 155 4.48 -24.96 0.63
N ILE A 156 5.75 -24.80 0.98
CA ILE A 156 6.18 -24.13 2.21
C ILE A 156 5.75 -22.66 2.17
N ASN A 157 5.95 -21.99 1.04
CA ASN A 157 5.56 -20.59 0.86
C ASN A 157 4.04 -20.40 1.11
N ILE A 158 3.19 -21.26 0.53
CA ILE A 158 1.73 -21.24 0.75
C ILE A 158 1.39 -21.44 2.23
N VAL A 159 2.01 -22.42 2.91
CA VAL A 159 1.73 -22.72 4.32
C VAL A 159 2.09 -21.54 5.22
N VAL A 160 3.28 -20.95 5.02
CA VAL A 160 3.73 -19.81 5.82
C VAL A 160 2.89 -18.56 5.52
N CYS A 161 2.50 -18.35 4.26
CA CYS A 161 1.59 -17.27 3.85
C CYS A 161 0.23 -17.39 4.56
N ILE A 162 -0.37 -18.59 4.59
CA ILE A 162 -1.62 -18.84 5.33
C ILE A 162 -1.42 -18.61 6.82
N ALA A 163 -0.29 -19.03 7.40
CA ALA A 163 0.01 -18.79 8.81
C ALA A 163 0.11 -17.29 9.12
N PHE A 164 0.79 -16.49 8.30
CA PHE A 164 0.85 -15.04 8.44
C PHE A 164 -0.54 -14.39 8.35
N MET A 165 -1.35 -14.78 7.38
CA MET A 165 -2.72 -14.27 7.25
C MET A 165 -3.57 -14.63 8.47
N ALA A 166 -3.44 -15.85 9.00
CA ALA A 166 -4.15 -16.28 10.20
C ALA A 166 -3.73 -15.46 11.44
N ILE A 167 -2.42 -15.20 11.60
CA ILE A 167 -1.88 -14.36 12.68
C ILE A 167 -2.39 -12.92 12.54
N ALA A 168 -2.30 -12.32 11.35
CA ALA A 168 -2.79 -10.98 11.09
C ALA A 168 -4.29 -10.86 11.41
N THR A 169 -5.09 -11.84 10.96
CA THR A 169 -6.52 -11.93 11.26
C THR A 169 -6.77 -12.02 12.76
N PHE A 170 -6.02 -12.87 13.48
CA PHE A 170 -6.13 -13.03 14.92
C PHE A 170 -5.79 -11.74 15.69
N ILE A 171 -4.75 -11.02 15.27
CA ILE A 171 -4.38 -9.72 15.84
C ILE A 171 -5.51 -8.71 15.61
N SER A 172 -6.09 -8.66 14.40
CA SER A 172 -7.23 -7.80 14.09
C SER A 172 -8.44 -8.06 15.00
N TYR A 173 -8.65 -9.31 15.44
CA TYR A 173 -9.71 -9.65 16.40
C TYR A 173 -9.45 -9.17 17.83
N ARG A 174 -8.19 -9.04 18.26
CA ARG A 174 -7.81 -8.75 19.66
C ARG A 174 -7.84 -7.25 20.04
N GLY A 175 -8.05 -6.34 19.08
CA GLY A 175 -8.41 -4.94 19.33
C GLY A 175 -7.51 -3.88 18.68
N MET A 176 -8.13 -2.94 17.95
CA MET A 176 -7.45 -1.93 17.11
C MET A 176 -6.65 -0.86 17.88
N THR A 177 -6.90 -0.68 19.19
CA THR A 177 -6.26 0.41 19.96
C THR A 177 -4.79 0.14 20.28
N SER A 178 -4.36 -1.13 20.35
CA SER A 178 -2.95 -1.49 20.50
C SER A 178 -2.21 -1.41 19.15
N THR A 179 -2.89 -1.79 18.06
CA THR A 179 -2.38 -1.74 16.68
C THR A 179 -1.93 -0.35 16.25
N LYS A 180 -2.62 0.71 16.68
CA LYS A 180 -2.25 2.10 16.32
C LYS A 180 -0.83 2.48 16.76
N ILE A 181 -0.40 2.03 17.94
CA ILE A 181 0.93 2.36 18.49
C ILE A 181 2.00 1.58 17.71
N PHE A 182 1.74 0.29 17.47
CA PHE A 182 2.61 -0.55 16.66
C PHE A 182 2.77 -0.02 15.24
N GLN A 183 1.69 0.49 14.64
CA GLN A 183 1.72 1.09 13.31
C GLN A 183 2.55 2.38 13.29
N TYR A 184 2.38 3.25 14.29
CA TYR A 184 3.18 4.47 14.41
C TYR A 184 4.68 4.17 14.56
N ILE A 185 5.04 3.20 15.41
CA ILE A 185 6.43 2.76 15.59
C ILE A 185 6.99 2.21 14.28
N THR A 186 6.24 1.35 13.59
CA THR A 186 6.66 0.75 12.32
C THR A 186 6.85 1.81 11.23
N VAL A 187 5.97 2.81 11.14
CA VAL A 187 6.12 3.93 10.19
C VAL A 187 7.35 4.76 10.52
N LEU A 188 7.58 5.08 11.79
CA LEU A 188 8.77 5.83 12.21
C LEU A 188 10.06 5.05 11.86
N PHE A 189 10.06 3.74 12.11
CA PHE A 189 11.17 2.86 11.74
C PHE A 189 11.40 2.85 10.22
N GLN A 190 10.33 2.73 9.42
CA GLN A 190 10.41 2.80 7.96
C GLN A 190 11.02 4.12 7.47
N MET A 191 10.61 5.25 8.03
CA MET A 191 11.18 6.56 7.69
C MET A 191 12.66 6.64 8.08
N ALA A 192 13.06 6.10 9.23
CA ALA A 192 14.45 6.06 9.64
C ALA A 192 15.31 5.20 8.69
N VAL A 193 14.80 4.03 8.27
CA VAL A 193 15.48 3.15 7.31
C VAL A 193 15.62 3.82 5.94
N LEU A 194 14.61 4.56 5.47
CA LEU A 194 14.72 5.33 4.22
C LEU A 194 15.81 6.40 4.30
N VAL A 195 15.87 7.15 5.41
CA VAL A 195 16.95 8.13 5.64
C VAL A 195 18.30 7.43 5.66
N TRP A 196 18.39 6.27 6.29
CA TRP A 196 19.62 5.47 6.29
C TRP A 196 20.03 5.04 4.88
N PHE A 197 19.11 4.57 4.04
CA PHE A 197 19.40 4.23 2.64
C PHE A 197 19.89 5.43 1.82
N ILE A 198 19.33 6.62 2.04
CA ILE A 198 19.78 7.86 1.40
C ILE A 198 21.23 8.15 1.81
N VAL A 199 21.55 8.08 3.10
CA VAL A 199 22.92 8.27 3.60
C VAL A 199 23.86 7.21 3.03
N ALA A 200 23.46 5.93 3.05
CA ALA A 200 24.24 4.82 2.52
C ALA A 200 24.51 4.98 1.01
N MET A 201 23.55 5.49 0.24
CA MET A 201 23.75 5.83 -1.18
C MET A 201 24.85 6.87 -1.35
N PHE A 202 24.83 7.97 -0.60
CA PHE A 202 25.87 9.01 -0.70
C PHE A 202 27.24 8.51 -0.25
N VAL A 203 27.31 7.72 0.81
CA VAL A 203 28.56 7.10 1.29
C VAL A 203 29.10 6.12 0.25
N GLY A 204 28.25 5.25 -0.28
CA GLY A 204 28.63 4.28 -1.32
C GLY A 204 28.95 4.89 -2.68
N ALA A 205 28.41 6.07 -3.00
CA ALA A 205 28.78 6.85 -4.19
C ALA A 205 30.13 7.55 -4.02
N GLY A 206 30.54 7.84 -2.77
CA GLY A 206 31.84 8.41 -2.44
C GLY A 206 32.97 7.38 -2.32
N ASP A 207 32.66 6.08 -2.32
CA ASP A 207 33.64 5.00 -2.21
C ASP A 207 34.21 4.63 -3.61
N PRO A 208 35.50 4.87 -3.88
CA PRO A 208 36.12 4.52 -5.15
C PRO A 208 36.21 3.00 -5.40
N ALA A 209 36.01 2.15 -4.39
CA ALA A 209 35.98 0.70 -4.54
C ALA A 209 34.62 0.19 -5.08
N ASN A 210 33.59 1.03 -5.12
CA ASN A 210 32.26 0.65 -5.59
C ASN A 210 32.16 0.70 -7.11
N THR A 211 32.57 -0.39 -7.77
CA THR A 211 32.55 -0.52 -9.24
C THR A 211 31.14 -0.55 -9.84
N ALA A 212 30.10 -0.74 -9.02
CA ALA A 212 28.70 -0.70 -9.43
C ALA A 212 28.08 0.71 -9.31
N GLY A 213 28.74 1.64 -8.62
CA GLY A 213 28.29 3.02 -8.45
C GLY A 213 28.30 3.76 -9.78
N ARG A 214 27.15 4.30 -10.19
CA ARG A 214 27.01 5.17 -11.36
C ARG A 214 26.44 6.51 -10.94
N LEU A 215 26.98 7.58 -11.51
CA LEU A 215 26.44 8.92 -11.32
C LEU A 215 25.12 9.04 -12.09
N PRO A 216 24.11 9.74 -11.54
CA PRO A 216 22.85 9.94 -12.24
C PRO A 216 23.08 10.75 -13.52
N GLU A 217 22.69 10.16 -14.65
CA GLU A 217 22.75 10.80 -15.96
C GLU A 217 21.35 11.27 -16.39
N LEU A 218 21.29 12.29 -17.23
CA LEU A 218 20.00 12.83 -17.71
C LEU A 218 19.21 11.79 -18.53
N SER A 219 19.90 10.82 -19.12
CA SER A 219 19.34 9.66 -19.85
C SER A 219 18.40 8.81 -18.98
N TRP A 220 18.62 8.77 -17.66
CA TRP A 220 17.79 7.99 -16.72
C TRP A 220 16.35 8.52 -16.63
N PHE A 221 16.14 9.77 -17.05
CA PHE A 221 14.82 10.42 -17.12
C PHE A 221 14.17 10.32 -18.49
N ASN A 222 14.82 9.69 -19.47
CA ASN A 222 14.29 9.53 -20.82
C ASN A 222 13.48 8.22 -20.93
N PRO A 223 12.13 8.29 -21.04
CA PRO A 223 11.29 7.09 -21.16
C PRO A 223 11.42 6.41 -22.54
N LEU A 224 12.08 7.05 -23.51
CA LEU A 224 12.25 6.53 -24.88
C LEU A 224 13.48 5.64 -25.04
N GLU A 225 14.36 5.58 -24.03
CA GLU A 225 15.54 4.70 -24.02
C GLU A 225 15.26 3.33 -23.42
N VAL A 226 14.00 3.00 -23.14
CA VAL A 226 13.62 1.67 -22.66
C VAL A 226 13.70 0.68 -23.82
N ASP A 227 14.39 -0.44 -23.58
CA ASP A 227 14.73 -1.46 -24.59
C ASP A 227 13.52 -2.01 -25.37
N SER A 228 12.32 -2.01 -24.77
CA SER A 228 11.10 -2.44 -25.44
C SER A 228 9.82 -1.85 -24.83
N PHE A 229 8.75 -1.84 -25.62
CA PHE A 229 7.41 -1.49 -25.13
C PHE A 229 6.91 -2.44 -24.03
N SER A 230 7.33 -3.72 -24.07
CA SER A 230 6.97 -4.69 -23.03
C SER A 230 7.61 -4.36 -21.70
N ALA A 231 8.92 -4.04 -21.70
CA ALA A 231 9.63 -3.59 -20.51
C ALA A 231 9.05 -2.28 -19.97
N PHE A 232 8.72 -1.34 -20.85
CA PHE A 232 8.05 -0.09 -20.49
C PHE A 232 6.70 -0.34 -19.82
N ALA A 233 5.86 -1.20 -20.39
CA ALA A 233 4.55 -1.55 -19.82
C ALA A 233 4.67 -2.27 -18.48
N ALA A 234 5.61 -3.21 -18.34
CA ALA A 234 5.92 -3.89 -17.09
C ALA A 234 6.38 -2.90 -16.01
N GLY A 235 7.31 -2.01 -16.35
CA GLY A 235 7.76 -0.95 -15.45
C GLY A 235 6.63 -0.01 -15.01
N ILE A 236 5.74 0.38 -15.91
CA ILE A 236 4.55 1.17 -15.56
C ILE A 236 3.64 0.40 -14.61
N ALA A 237 3.40 -0.89 -14.83
CA ALA A 237 2.58 -1.71 -13.94
C ALA A 237 3.16 -1.75 -12.51
N VAL A 238 4.49 -1.88 -12.39
CA VAL A 238 5.21 -1.84 -11.11
C VAL A 238 5.11 -0.44 -10.47
N SER A 239 5.27 0.63 -11.25
CA SER A 239 5.14 2.01 -10.74
C SER A 239 3.73 2.30 -10.23
N ILE A 240 2.69 1.85 -10.95
CA ILE A 240 1.31 1.96 -10.52
C ILE A 240 1.11 1.20 -9.21
N PHE A 241 1.69 0.01 -9.04
CA PHE A 241 1.63 -0.74 -7.78
C PHE A 241 2.22 0.05 -6.60
N VAL A 242 3.34 0.77 -6.80
CA VAL A 242 3.93 1.63 -5.77
C VAL A 242 3.00 2.76 -5.36
N TYR A 243 2.40 3.43 -6.34
CA TYR A 243 1.53 4.56 -6.09
C TYR A 243 0.16 4.16 -5.55
N TRP A 244 -0.37 3.03 -6.00
CA TRP A 244 -1.72 2.56 -5.68
C TRP A 244 -2.00 2.50 -4.17
N ALA A 245 -1.01 2.13 -3.36
CA ALA A 245 -1.12 2.09 -1.90
C ALA A 245 -1.56 3.43 -1.26
N GLY A 246 -1.40 4.56 -1.97
CA GLY A 246 -1.82 5.87 -1.49
C GLY A 246 -3.18 6.40 -1.97
N THR A 247 -3.87 5.72 -2.87
CA THR A 247 -5.23 6.12 -3.29
C THR A 247 -6.32 6.09 -2.21
N PRO A 248 -6.30 5.24 -1.16
CA PRO A 248 -7.41 5.14 -0.23
C PRO A 248 -7.56 6.31 0.76
N CYS A 249 -6.64 7.28 0.74
CA CYS A 249 -6.51 8.35 1.73
C CYS A 249 -7.18 9.65 1.27
#